data_AF-A0A932VVZ3-F1
#
_entry.id   AF-A0A932VVZ3-F1
#
_cell.length_a   1.000
_cell.length_b   1.000
_cell.length_c   1.000
_cell.angle_alpha   90.00
_cell.angle_beta   90.00
_cell.angle_gamma   90.00
#
_symmetry.space_group_name_H-M   'P 1'
#
loop_
_entity.id
_entity.type
_entity.pdbx_description
1 polymer ?
#
loop_
_entity_poly.entity_id
_entity_poly.type
_entity_poly.pdbx_seq_one_letter_code
_entity_poly.pdbx_strand_id
1 'polypeptide(L)' 'MKKRASKEREEQKKHPRMFLIPCSCGTSFAVAEDYDRQGTHIRSFIPCPNCGKRHDPKNRVLQLGYYRERFWKVDGC' A
#
# COMPACT_ATOMS: atom_id res chain seq x y z
N MET A 1 25.12 -14.31 -9.96
CA MET A 1 24.17 -13.16 -9.93
C MET A 1 22.83 -13.46 -9.23
N LYS A 2 22.30 -14.70 -9.23
CA LYS A 2 20.99 -15.07 -8.62
C LYS A 2 20.84 -14.84 -7.10
N LYS A 3 21.94 -14.79 -6.32
CA LYS A 3 21.92 -14.65 -4.85
C LYS A 3 21.64 -13.24 -4.33
N ARG A 4 21.86 -12.18 -5.14
CA ARG A 4 21.61 -10.79 -4.73
C ARG A 4 20.13 -10.42 -4.80
N ALA A 5 19.46 -10.80 -5.89
CA ALA A 5 18.02 -10.55 -6.09
C ALA A 5 17.11 -11.25 -5.06
N SER A 6 17.54 -12.41 -4.56
CA SER A 6 16.83 -13.14 -3.50
C SER A 6 16.96 -12.44 -2.14
N LYS A 7 18.15 -11.88 -1.85
CA LYS A 7 18.43 -11.12 -0.63
C LYS A 7 17.73 -9.76 -0.61
N GLU A 8 17.66 -9.05 -1.74
CA GLU A 8 16.91 -7.79 -1.87
C GLU A 8 15.41 -7.97 -1.68
N ARG A 9 14.82 -9.06 -2.20
CA ARG A 9 13.41 -9.42 -1.93
C ARG A 9 13.15 -9.73 -0.47
N GLU A 10 14.11 -10.33 0.23
CA GLU A 10 14.03 -10.63 1.66
C GLU A 10 14.21 -9.39 2.54
N GLU A 11 15.08 -8.45 2.15
CA GLU A 11 15.22 -7.15 2.83
C GLU A 11 14.01 -6.24 2.57
N GLN A 12 13.42 -6.26 1.36
CA GLN A 12 12.17 -5.56 1.07
C GLN A 12 11.00 -6.07 1.92
N LYS A 13 10.99 -7.35 2.32
CA LYS A 13 10.00 -7.87 3.28
C LYS A 13 10.10 -7.25 4.67
N LYS A 14 11.22 -6.62 5.04
CA LYS A 14 11.40 -5.97 6.35
C LYS A 14 10.90 -4.53 6.40
N HIS A 15 10.67 -3.89 5.27
CA HIS A 15 10.20 -2.51 5.22
C HIS A 15 8.67 -2.48 5.10
N PRO A 16 7.97 -1.76 5.99
CA PRO A 16 6.52 -1.62 5.90
C PRO A 16 6.17 -0.92 4.58
N ARG A 17 5.21 -1.50 3.85
CA ARG A 17 4.72 -0.98 2.56
C ARG A 17 3.26 -0.60 2.69
N MET A 18 2.93 0.57 2.13
CA MET A 18 1.55 1.04 2.04
C MET A 18 1.19 1.38 0.59
N PHE A 19 -0.10 1.52 0.32
CA PHE A 19 -0.64 1.87 -0.98
C PHE A 19 -1.54 3.10 -0.86
N LEU A 20 -1.36 4.07 -1.75
CA LEU A 20 -2.19 5.25 -1.83
C LEU A 20 -3.39 5.01 -2.75
N ILE A 21 -4.58 5.37 -2.26
CA ILE A 21 -5.85 5.29 -2.99
C ILE A 21 -6.42 6.70 -3.10
N PRO A 22 -6.56 7.24 -4.34
CA PRO A 22 -7.25 8.50 -4.56
C PRO A 22 -8.77 8.29 -4.52
N CYS A 23 -9.48 9.16 -3.79
CA CYS A 23 -10.92 9.22 -3.80
C CYS A 23 -11.42 10.41 -4.63
N SER A 24 -12.51 10.22 -5.36
CA SER A 24 -13.19 11.29 -6.10
C SER A 24 -13.79 12.38 -5.20
N CYS A 25 -13.79 12.21 -3.87
CA CYS A 25 -14.12 13.29 -2.93
C CYS A 25 -12.96 14.28 -2.69
N GLY A 26 -11.82 14.11 -3.37
CA GLY A 26 -10.63 14.94 -3.22
C GLY A 26 -9.65 14.47 -2.13
N THR A 27 -9.99 13.42 -1.37
CA THR A 27 -9.10 12.83 -0.37
C THR A 27 -8.31 11.69 -0.96
N SER A 28 -7.02 11.60 -0.64
CA SER A 28 -6.20 10.41 -0.84
C SER A 28 -5.89 9.77 0.50
N PHE A 29 -5.93 8.45 0.60
CA PHE A 29 -5.67 7.74 1.84
C PHE A 29 -4.78 6.52 1.60
N ALA A 30 -4.05 6.11 2.63
CA ALA A 30 -3.09 5.01 2.55
C ALA A 30 -3.60 3.76 3.28
N VAL A 31 -3.32 2.58 2.72
CA VAL A 31 -3.62 1.29 3.34
C VAL A 31 -2.38 0.40 3.37
N ALA A 32 -2.27 -0.45 4.40
CA ALA A 32 -1.20 -1.43 4.48
C ALA A 32 -1.34 -2.52 3.40
N GLU A 33 -0.23 -3.17 3.04
CA GLU A 33 -0.24 -4.25 2.04
C GLU A 33 -1.16 -5.41 2.41
N ASP A 34 -1.27 -5.72 3.70
CA ASP A 34 -2.03 -6.83 4.26
C ASP A 34 -3.41 -6.42 4.80
N TYR A 35 -3.86 -5.19 4.51
CA TYR A 35 -5.15 -4.66 4.96
C TYR A 35 -6.34 -5.58 4.61
N ASP A 36 -6.24 -6.33 3.51
CA ASP A 36 -7.26 -7.30 3.06
C ASP A 36 -6.97 -8.75 3.49
N ARG A 37 -5.78 -9.06 4.02
CA ARG A 37 -5.36 -10.43 4.37
C ARG A 37 -5.86 -10.88 5.75
N GLN A 38 -6.08 -9.97 6.69
CA GLN A 38 -6.33 -10.30 8.11
C GLN A 38 -7.80 -10.66 8.46
N GLY A 39 -8.62 -11.04 7.48
CA GLY A 39 -9.89 -11.71 7.76
C GLY A 39 -11.07 -10.77 7.89
N THR A 40 -11.88 -10.76 6.83
CA THR A 40 -13.37 -10.66 6.80
C THR A 40 -13.86 -10.37 5.38
N HIS A 41 -12.96 -10.01 4.46
CA HIS A 41 -13.39 -9.48 3.18
C HIS A 41 -12.48 -9.81 2.00
N ILE A 42 -12.54 -11.08 1.56
CA ILE A 42 -12.01 -11.52 0.25
C ILE A 42 -12.61 -10.72 -0.95
N ARG A 43 -13.59 -9.83 -0.71
CA ARG A 43 -14.30 -9.02 -1.72
C ARG A 43 -14.73 -7.61 -1.30
N SER A 44 -14.41 -7.10 -0.10
CA SER A 44 -14.92 -5.76 0.26
C SER A 44 -13.99 -4.68 -0.23
N PHE A 45 -14.54 -3.84 -1.10
CA PHE A 45 -14.07 -2.51 -1.36
C PHE A 45 -13.61 -1.79 -0.07
N ILE A 46 -12.55 -1.00 -0.21
CA ILE A 46 -11.95 -0.22 0.87
C ILE A 46 -12.75 1.08 1.03
N PRO A 47 -13.36 1.37 2.19
CA PRO A 47 -14.10 2.61 2.39
C PRO A 47 -13.17 3.81 2.54
N CYS A 48 -13.50 4.90 1.86
CA CYS A 48 -12.84 6.18 2.06
C CYS A 48 -13.15 6.71 3.47
N PRO A 49 -12.14 7.08 4.28
CA PRO A 49 -12.36 7.58 5.63
C PRO A 49 -13.07 8.95 5.67
N ASN A 50 -13.06 9.69 4.55
CA ASN A 50 -13.70 11.01 4.48
C ASN A 50 -15.17 10.93 4.04
N CYS A 51 -15.50 10.16 3.00
CA CYS A 51 -16.85 10.15 2.40
C CYS A 51 -17.56 8.79 2.41
N GLY A 52 -16.92 7.74 2.90
CA GLY A 52 -17.48 6.38 2.96
C GLY A 52 -17.59 5.65 1.61
N LYS A 53 -17.26 6.30 0.48
CA LYS A 53 -17.22 5.66 -0.84
C LYS A 53 -16.29 4.45 -0.83
N ARG A 54 -16.71 3.41 -1.54
CA ARG A 54 -16.05 2.10 -1.59
C ARG A 54 -15.12 2.04 -2.81
N HIS A 55 -13.84 1.77 -2.59
CA HIS A 55 -12.79 1.69 -3.62
C HIS A 55 -12.34 0.25 -3.86
N ASP A 56 -12.16 -0.13 -5.13
CA ASP A 56 -11.63 -1.45 -5.46
C ASP A 56 -10.20 -1.58 -4.90
N PRO A 57 -9.85 -2.68 -4.20
CA PRO A 57 -8.49 -2.95 -3.77
C PRO A 57 -7.44 -2.91 -4.88
N LYS A 58 -7.82 -3.05 -6.16
CA LYS A 58 -6.94 -2.91 -7.32
C LYS A 58 -6.63 -1.46 -7.67
N ASN A 59 -7.41 -0.49 -7.19
CA ASN A 59 -7.16 0.95 -7.38
C ASN A 59 -6.05 1.49 -6.46
N ARG A 60 -5.13 0.63 -6.03
CA ARG A 60 -3.90 0.98 -5.31
C ARG A 60 -2.91 1.52 -6.34
N VAL A 61 -2.85 2.85 -6.49
CA VAL A 61 -2.15 3.48 -7.62
C VAL A 61 -0.67 3.66 -7.35
N LEU A 62 -0.31 4.03 -6.11
CA LEU A 62 1.08 4.34 -5.74
C LEU A 62 1.50 3.54 -4.53
N GLN A 63 2.71 2.97 -4.57
CA GLN A 63 3.34 2.33 -3.43
C GLN A 63 4.08 3.38 -2.61
N LEU A 64 3.89 3.35 -1.30
CA LEU A 64 4.63 4.14 -0.32
C LEU A 64 5.63 3.24 0.40
N GLY A 65 6.91 3.56 0.26
CA GLY A 65 8.01 2.94 1.00
C GLY A 65 8.40 3.78 2.22
N TYR A 66 8.73 3.11 3.32
CA TYR A 66 9.29 3.78 4.50
C TYR A 66 10.82 3.90 4.35
N TYR A 67 11.30 5.12 4.16
CA TYR A 67 12.72 5.39 3.89
C TYR A 67 13.53 5.46 5.18
N ARG A 68 14.86 5.27 5.08
CA ARG A 68 15.79 5.24 6.23
C ARG A 68 15.75 6.53 7.07
N GLU A 69 15.37 7.64 6.45
CA GLU A 69 15.23 8.97 7.04
C GLU A 69 13.89 9.16 7.77
N ARG A 70 13.15 8.08 8.03
CA ARG A 70 11.93 8.01 8.85
C ARG A 70 10.71 8.72 8.26
N PHE A 71 10.68 8.96 6.95
CA PHE A 71 9.50 9.45 6.24
C PHE A 71 8.99 8.46 5.20
N TRP A 72 7.74 8.65 4.80
CA TRP A 72 7.10 7.92 3.71
C TRP A 72 7.39 8.60 2.37
N LYS A 73 7.78 7.83 1.38
CA LYS A 73 8.01 8.31 0.01
C LYS A 73 7.26 7.43 -0.99
N VAL A 74 6.82 8.02 -2.09
CA VAL A 74 6.32 7.25 -3.24
C VAL A 74 7.49 6.50 -3.87
N ASP A 75 7.39 5.17 -3.93
CA ASP A 75 8.39 4.32 -4.56
C ASP A 75 8.27 4.40 -6.10
N GLY A 76 9.41 4.41 -6.80
CA GLY A 76 9.45 4.29 -8.27
C GLY A 76 8.98 5.52 -9.05
N CYS A 77 8.96 6.70 -8.42
CA CYS A 77 8.71 7.97 -9.08
C CYS A 77 10.00 8.65 -9.54
#